data_AF-A0A285V472-F1
#
_entry.id   AF-A0A285V472-F1
#
_cell.length_a   1.000
_cell.length_b   1.000
_cell.length_c   1.000
_cell.angle_alpha   90.00
_cell.angle_beta   90.00
_cell.angle_gamma   90.00
#
_symmetry.space_group_name_H-M   'P 1'
#
loop_
_entity.id
_entity.type
_entity.pdbx_description
1 polymer ?
#
loop_
_entity_poly.entity_id
_entity_poly.type
_entity_poly.pdbx_seq_one_letter_code
_entity_poly.pdbx_strand_id
1 'polypeptide(L)'
;MTSSSRSRRPVVQLAVGGMALALALVGCGADTATKDPSAPAAQADAATPEVSVALADGWVKAADTGMTGVFGTLTNRGDEDVTLVAASSPVARTVEMHETVMGADGAMVMQEKAGGIVVPAGGEYELRPGGDHIMLLGLDAPVTVGDDVTVTFETAGGGTIEITANGREFSGAEESYTPGNGAEDDG
;
A
#
# COMPACT_ATOMS: atom_id res chain seq x y z
N MET A 1 13.26 24.49 -49.37
CA MET A 1 13.86 23.18 -49.76
C MET A 1 12.74 22.15 -49.69
N THR A 2 12.58 21.29 -50.71
CA THR A 2 11.53 20.26 -50.74
C THR A 2 12.16 18.88 -50.94
N SER A 3 11.82 17.92 -50.08
CA SER A 3 11.94 16.46 -50.26
C SER A 3 11.42 15.82 -48.95
N SER A 4 10.35 15.02 -48.85
CA SER A 4 9.80 13.93 -49.66
C SER A 4 10.32 12.53 -49.28
N SER A 5 9.39 11.74 -48.70
CA SER A 5 9.11 10.34 -49.06
C SER A 5 9.80 9.13 -48.37
N ARG A 6 8.94 8.37 -47.66
CA ARG A 6 8.77 6.90 -47.60
C ARG A 6 9.60 6.01 -46.66
N SER A 7 8.85 5.51 -45.67
CA SER A 7 8.90 4.15 -45.10
C SER A 7 9.15 3.01 -46.11
N ARG A 8 9.94 2.00 -45.69
CA ARG A 8 9.80 0.59 -46.05
C ARG A 8 10.20 -0.33 -44.89
N ARG A 9 9.33 -1.26 -44.51
CA ARG A 9 9.67 -2.47 -43.71
C ARG A 9 10.03 -3.62 -44.66
N PRO A 10 10.98 -4.51 -44.32
CA PRO A 10 11.03 -5.86 -44.85
C PRO A 10 10.37 -6.87 -43.89
N VAL A 11 9.52 -7.73 -44.44
CA VAL A 11 9.08 -8.99 -43.83
C VAL A 11 9.92 -10.10 -44.45
N VAL A 12 10.42 -11.05 -43.66
CA VAL A 12 10.93 -12.33 -44.16
C VAL A 12 10.38 -13.45 -43.29
N GLN A 13 9.54 -14.29 -43.89
CA GLN A 13 9.20 -15.63 -43.38
C GLN A 13 10.10 -16.66 -44.05
N LEU A 14 10.43 -17.76 -43.35
CA LEU A 14 10.68 -19.11 -43.89
C LEU A 14 11.00 -20.05 -42.69
N ALA A 15 10.90 -21.39 -42.74
CA ALA A 15 9.79 -22.27 -43.12
C ALA A 15 10.14 -23.75 -42.77
N VAL A 16 9.19 -24.50 -42.18
CA VAL A 16 8.93 -25.96 -42.37
C VAL A 16 9.97 -27.02 -41.93
N GLY A 17 9.47 -28.09 -41.28
CA GLY A 17 10.05 -29.45 -41.22
C GLY A 17 10.41 -29.94 -39.81
N GLY A 18 9.93 -31.05 -39.26
CA GLY A 18 8.94 -32.03 -39.74
C GLY A 18 9.50 -33.44 -39.95
N MET A 19 9.45 -34.31 -38.93
CA MET A 19 9.49 -35.78 -39.08
C MET A 19 9.04 -36.45 -37.78
N ALA A 20 8.15 -37.45 -37.85
CA ALA A 20 7.79 -38.31 -36.73
C ALA A 20 8.49 -39.67 -36.88
N LEU A 21 8.85 -40.32 -35.77
CA LEU A 21 9.14 -41.76 -35.76
C LEU A 21 8.79 -42.37 -34.41
N ALA A 22 7.95 -43.40 -34.42
CA ALA A 22 7.59 -44.17 -33.24
C ALA A 22 8.27 -45.54 -33.30
N LEU A 23 8.83 -46.00 -32.18
CA LEU A 23 9.08 -47.41 -31.91
C LEU A 23 8.72 -47.71 -30.46
N ALA A 24 7.86 -48.71 -30.26
CA ALA A 24 7.56 -49.29 -28.97
C ALA A 24 8.44 -50.53 -28.74
N LEU A 25 8.78 -50.82 -27.48
CA LEU A 25 9.27 -52.13 -27.05
C LEU A 25 8.80 -52.36 -25.61
N VAL A 26 8.20 -53.53 -25.37
CA VAL A 26 7.67 -53.94 -24.06
C VAL A 26 8.78 -54.60 -23.25
N GLY A 27 8.79 -54.40 -21.93
CA GLY A 27 9.75 -55.03 -21.03
C GLY A 27 9.17 -55.21 -19.64
N CYS A 28 8.67 -56.42 -19.35
CA CYS A 28 8.38 -56.82 -17.97
C CYS A 28 9.62 -57.43 -17.33
N GLY A 29 10.07 -56.83 -16.23
CA GLY A 29 11.03 -57.41 -15.31
C GLY A 29 10.65 -56.95 -13.90
N ALA A 30 10.25 -57.88 -13.05
CA ALA A 30 10.14 -57.61 -11.62
C ALA A 30 11.54 -57.64 -11.01
N ASP A 31 11.86 -56.71 -10.11
CA ASP A 31 12.58 -56.99 -8.87
C ASP A 31 12.63 -55.73 -7.98
N THR A 32 12.59 -55.97 -6.68
CA THR A 32 12.41 -55.03 -5.56
C THR A 32 13.15 -53.69 -5.61
N ALA A 33 12.39 -52.58 -5.59
CA ALA A 33 12.79 -51.33 -4.92
C ALA A 33 11.55 -50.46 -4.61
N THR A 34 11.02 -50.55 -3.39
CA THR A 34 10.00 -49.61 -2.91
C THR A 34 10.64 -48.23 -2.77
N LYS A 35 10.46 -47.40 -3.79
CA LYS A 35 10.81 -45.99 -3.77
C LYS A 35 9.56 -45.21 -4.16
N ASP A 36 8.72 -44.97 -3.17
CA ASP A 36 7.79 -43.84 -3.19
C ASP A 36 8.62 -42.56 -2.94
N PRO A 37 8.84 -41.69 -3.93
CA PRO A 37 8.69 -40.29 -3.67
C PRO A 37 7.17 -40.06 -3.60
N SER A 38 6.62 -39.92 -2.39
CA SER A 38 5.42 -39.09 -2.24
C SER A 38 5.73 -37.78 -2.92
N ALA A 39 5.12 -37.52 -4.07
CA ALA A 39 5.29 -36.25 -4.75
C ALA A 39 4.87 -35.17 -3.74
N PRO A 40 5.74 -34.22 -3.37
CA PRO A 40 5.26 -33.05 -2.68
C PRO A 40 4.24 -32.43 -3.63
N ALA A 41 2.98 -32.41 -3.20
CA ALA A 41 1.97 -31.60 -3.88
C ALA A 41 2.58 -30.22 -3.99
N ALA A 42 2.65 -29.69 -5.21
CA ALA A 42 3.14 -28.34 -5.41
C ALA A 42 2.25 -27.42 -4.58
N GLN A 43 2.76 -26.98 -3.42
CA GLN A 43 2.23 -25.81 -2.78
C GLN A 43 2.38 -24.71 -3.82
N ALA A 44 1.25 -24.33 -4.42
CA ALA A 44 1.11 -22.99 -4.93
C ALA A 44 1.29 -22.11 -3.71
N ASP A 45 2.53 -21.67 -3.50
CA ASP A 45 2.84 -20.55 -2.64
C ASP A 45 1.96 -19.42 -3.17
N ALA A 46 0.89 -19.12 -2.42
CA ALA A 46 -0.05 -18.09 -2.80
C ALA A 46 0.74 -16.80 -2.64
N ALA A 47 1.32 -16.34 -3.75
CA ALA A 47 2.20 -15.19 -3.77
C ALA A 47 1.46 -14.04 -3.08
N THR A 48 1.87 -13.75 -1.85
CA THR A 48 1.42 -12.57 -1.13
C THR A 48 1.76 -11.41 -2.05
N PRO A 49 0.78 -10.64 -2.56
CA PRO A 49 1.09 -9.55 -3.45
C PRO A 49 2.06 -8.62 -2.72
N GLU A 50 3.26 -8.43 -3.27
CA GLU A 50 4.28 -7.61 -2.63
C GLU A 50 3.81 -6.16 -2.72
N VAL A 51 3.10 -5.71 -1.67
CA VAL A 51 2.36 -4.46 -1.75
C VAL A 51 3.35 -3.29 -1.77
N SER A 52 3.35 -2.61 -2.91
CA SER A 52 4.44 -1.75 -3.39
C SER A 52 4.44 -0.32 -2.85
N VAL A 53 3.65 -0.05 -1.82
CA VAL A 53 3.51 1.27 -1.21
C VAL A 53 4.49 1.42 -0.05
N ALA A 54 5.24 2.52 -0.03
CA ALA A 54 6.13 2.88 1.08
C ALA A 54 5.98 4.36 1.43
N LEU A 55 6.24 4.73 2.69
CA LEU A 55 6.28 6.13 3.13
C LEU A 55 7.69 6.71 2.96
N ALA A 56 7.85 7.65 2.02
CA ALA A 56 9.03 8.48 1.87
C ALA A 56 9.02 9.67 2.84
N ASP A 57 10.19 10.02 3.38
CA ASP A 57 10.42 11.09 4.37
C ASP A 57 9.53 11.06 5.63
N GLY A 58 8.93 9.89 5.89
CA GLY A 58 7.89 9.64 6.88
C GLY A 58 8.22 10.10 8.29
N TRP A 59 7.28 10.80 8.91
CA TRP A 59 7.43 11.29 10.28
C TRP A 59 6.13 11.42 11.02
N VAL A 60 6.23 11.34 12.34
CA VAL A 60 5.12 11.49 13.29
C VAL A 60 5.45 12.64 14.23
N LYS A 61 4.48 13.52 14.50
CA LYS A 61 4.69 14.59 15.49
C LYS A 61 4.84 13.96 16.88
N ALA A 62 5.84 14.40 17.65
CA ALA A 62 5.99 13.99 19.04
C ALA A 62 4.76 14.39 19.89
N ALA A 63 4.37 13.53 20.82
CA ALA A 63 3.24 13.74 21.72
C ALA A 63 3.32 12.78 22.92
N ASP A 64 3.20 13.29 24.15
CA ASP A 64 3.23 12.46 25.36
C ASP A 64 1.93 11.65 25.56
N THR A 65 0.79 12.21 25.15
CA THR A 65 -0.55 11.65 25.35
C THR A 65 -1.53 12.18 24.28
N GLY A 66 -2.74 11.62 24.25
CA GLY A 66 -3.84 12.19 23.47
C GLY A 66 -3.81 11.73 22.02
N MET A 67 -3.42 12.63 21.11
CA MET A 67 -3.48 12.38 19.66
C MET A 67 -2.27 12.97 18.94
N THR A 68 -1.90 12.38 17.80
CA THR A 68 -0.84 12.93 16.95
C THR A 68 -1.02 12.55 15.47
N GLY A 69 -0.31 13.26 14.59
CA GLY A 69 -0.37 13.06 13.13
C GLY A 69 0.90 12.44 12.55
N VAL A 70 0.73 11.56 11.56
CA VAL A 70 1.78 11.02 10.68
C VAL A 70 1.67 11.68 9.30
N PHE A 71 2.83 12.03 8.76
CA PHE A 71 3.03 12.80 7.54
C PHE A 71 4.20 12.22 6.72
N GLY A 72 4.32 12.60 5.45
CA GLY A 72 5.30 12.10 4.48
C GLY A 72 4.65 11.83 3.12
N THR A 73 5.37 11.21 2.19
CA THR A 73 4.83 10.90 0.85
C THR A 73 4.65 9.40 0.68
N LEU A 74 3.42 8.94 0.48
CA LEU A 74 3.18 7.54 0.10
C LEU A 74 3.55 7.37 -1.38
N THR A 75 4.55 6.55 -1.69
CA THR A 75 4.97 6.22 -3.05
C THR A 75 4.56 4.78 -3.37
N ASN A 76 3.73 4.59 -4.40
CA ASN A 76 3.38 3.27 -4.92
C ASN A 76 4.30 2.92 -6.11
N ARG A 77 5.11 1.87 -5.96
CA ARG A 77 6.04 1.39 -7.00
C ARG A 77 5.48 0.27 -7.88
N GLY A 78 4.20 -0.03 -7.76
CA GLY A 78 3.52 -1.11 -8.48
C GLY A 78 2.71 -0.60 -9.67
N ASP A 79 2.16 -1.56 -10.39
CA ASP A 79 1.53 -1.37 -11.70
C ASP A 79 0.01 -1.07 -11.61
N GLU A 80 -0.55 -1.14 -10.39
CA GLU A 80 -1.99 -0.95 -10.11
C GLU A 80 -2.19 0.10 -8.99
N ASP A 81 -3.33 0.81 -9.03
CA ASP A 81 -3.71 1.78 -8.00
C ASP A 81 -4.00 1.07 -6.67
N VAL A 82 -3.41 1.55 -5.58
CA VAL A 82 -3.64 0.99 -4.24
C VAL A 82 -4.53 1.93 -3.44
N THR A 83 -5.70 1.44 -3.02
CA THR A 83 -6.59 2.17 -2.11
C THR A 83 -6.37 1.67 -0.69
N LEU A 84 -5.88 2.54 0.20
CA LEU A 84 -5.82 2.33 1.64
C LEU A 84 -7.21 2.64 2.21
N VAL A 85 -7.77 1.75 3.04
CA VAL A 85 -9.16 1.85 3.53
C VAL A 85 -9.29 1.83 5.06
N ALA A 86 -8.30 1.31 5.76
CA ALA A 86 -8.20 1.36 7.21
C ALA A 86 -6.72 1.40 7.63
N ALA A 87 -6.47 1.77 8.89
CA ALA A 87 -5.14 1.81 9.47
C ALA A 87 -5.16 1.34 10.94
N SER A 88 -4.01 0.89 11.42
CA SER A 88 -3.79 0.53 12.83
C SER A 88 -2.33 0.80 13.23
N SER A 89 -2.09 0.95 14.53
CA SER A 89 -0.73 1.16 15.07
C SER A 89 -0.68 0.66 16.52
N PRO A 90 0.43 0.03 16.97
CA PRO A 90 0.53 -0.47 18.34
C PRO A 90 0.60 0.63 19.41
N VAL A 91 0.80 1.90 19.05
CA VAL A 91 0.90 3.02 20.00
C VAL A 91 -0.41 3.79 20.20
N ALA A 92 -1.47 3.47 19.46
CA ALA A 92 -2.73 4.22 19.44
C ALA A 92 -3.96 3.31 19.50
N ARG A 93 -5.05 3.77 20.13
CA ARG A 93 -6.33 3.05 20.20
C ARG A 93 -7.05 2.99 18.87
N THR A 94 -6.98 4.07 18.09
CA THR A 94 -7.61 4.20 16.78
C THR A 94 -6.64 4.91 15.84
N VAL A 95 -6.65 4.54 14.56
CA VAL A 95 -5.91 5.25 13.51
C VAL A 95 -6.88 5.59 12.39
N GLU A 96 -7.01 6.88 12.09
CA GLU A 96 -7.93 7.42 11.10
C GLU A 96 -7.14 8.17 10.01
N MET A 97 -7.70 8.27 8.83
CA MET A 97 -7.15 9.05 7.72
C MET A 97 -7.95 10.33 7.61
N HIS A 98 -7.32 11.49 7.80
CA HIS A 98 -7.99 12.79 7.87
C HIS A 98 -7.63 13.67 6.69
N GLU A 99 -8.52 14.60 6.37
CA GLU A 99 -8.33 15.70 5.44
C GLU A 99 -8.63 17.03 6.14
N THR A 100 -7.86 18.08 5.85
CA THR A 100 -8.17 19.44 6.32
C THR A 100 -9.05 20.16 5.28
N VAL A 101 -10.29 20.47 5.65
CA VAL A 101 -11.28 21.14 4.80
C VAL A 101 -11.69 22.50 5.37
N MET A 102 -12.28 23.35 4.53
CA MET A 102 -12.87 24.62 4.99
C MET A 102 -14.27 24.37 5.56
N GLY A 103 -14.44 24.66 6.85
CA GLY A 103 -15.72 24.62 7.55
C GLY A 103 -16.70 25.69 7.07
N ALA A 104 -17.97 25.55 7.45
CA ALA A 104 -19.05 26.45 7.02
C ALA A 104 -18.92 27.89 7.56
N ASP A 105 -18.09 28.10 8.59
CA ASP A 105 -17.71 29.38 9.18
C ASP A 105 -16.44 30.00 8.55
N GLY A 106 -15.79 29.29 7.62
CA GLY A 106 -14.53 29.68 6.98
C GLY A 106 -13.27 29.29 7.76
N ALA A 107 -13.38 28.59 8.89
CA ALA A 107 -12.23 28.03 9.59
C ALA A 107 -11.71 26.77 8.87
N MET A 108 -10.42 26.44 9.04
CA MET A 108 -9.89 25.14 8.61
C MET A 108 -10.15 24.11 9.70
N VAL A 109 -10.77 22.98 9.33
CA VAL A 109 -11.13 21.89 10.24
C VAL A 109 -10.58 20.56 9.71
N MET A 110 -10.10 19.72 10.62
CA MET A 110 -9.72 18.35 10.30
C MET A 110 -10.94 17.43 10.46
N GLN A 111 -11.18 16.56 9.47
CA GLN A 111 -12.24 15.55 9.49
C GLN A 111 -11.74 14.21 8.93
N GLU A 112 -12.41 13.11 9.29
CA GLU A 112 -12.14 11.79 8.69
C GLU A 112 -12.47 11.77 7.19
N LYS A 113 -11.56 11.21 6.40
CA LYS A 113 -11.63 11.11 4.94
C LYS A 113 -12.40 9.85 4.51
N ALA A 114 -13.66 10.03 4.16
CA ALA A 114 -14.49 8.94 3.65
C ALA A 114 -13.94 8.35 2.33
N GLY A 115 -13.96 7.02 2.22
CA GLY A 115 -13.59 6.29 0.99
C GLY A 115 -12.09 6.01 0.82
N GLY A 116 -11.25 6.47 1.75
CA GLY A 116 -9.84 6.07 1.83
C GLY A 116 -8.86 7.00 1.10
N ILE A 117 -7.62 6.53 0.95
CA ILE A 117 -6.54 7.21 0.20
C ILE A 117 -6.15 6.32 -0.97
N VAL A 118 -6.24 6.87 -2.20
CA VAL A 118 -5.79 6.19 -3.42
C VAL A 118 -4.38 6.64 -3.76
N VAL A 119 -3.42 5.73 -3.74
CA VAL A 119 -2.03 5.94 -4.19
C VAL A 119 -1.89 5.36 -5.61
N PRO A 120 -1.81 6.20 -6.67
CA PRO A 120 -1.86 5.73 -8.05
C PRO A 120 -0.70 4.79 -8.43
N ALA A 121 -0.90 3.92 -9.42
CA ALA A 121 0.15 3.08 -10.01
C ALA A 121 1.38 3.91 -10.42
N GLY A 122 2.57 3.53 -9.96
CA GLY A 122 3.82 4.27 -10.18
C GLY A 122 3.81 5.71 -9.66
N GLY A 123 2.87 6.08 -8.80
CA GLY A 123 2.57 7.44 -8.37
C GLY A 123 2.76 7.69 -6.88
N GLU A 124 2.38 8.89 -6.45
CA GLU A 124 2.62 9.41 -5.10
C GLU A 124 1.38 10.10 -4.51
N TYR A 125 1.28 10.10 -3.19
CA TYR A 125 0.27 10.80 -2.41
C TYR A 125 0.94 11.54 -1.23
N GLU A 126 0.78 12.86 -1.16
CA GLU A 126 1.39 13.69 -0.11
C GLU A 126 0.50 13.73 1.14
N LEU A 127 1.09 13.40 2.29
CA LEU A 127 0.51 13.57 3.62
C LEU A 127 1.24 14.71 4.33
N ARG A 128 0.56 15.80 4.68
CA ARG A 128 1.18 17.00 5.25
C ARG A 128 0.29 17.74 6.26
N PRO A 129 0.89 18.51 7.20
CA PRO A 129 0.15 19.46 8.02
C PRO A 129 -0.64 20.45 7.15
N GLY A 130 -1.89 20.75 7.50
CA GLY A 130 -2.80 21.57 6.68
C GLY A 130 -3.25 20.93 5.36
N GLY A 131 -3.21 19.61 5.29
CA GLY A 131 -3.75 18.80 4.22
C GLY A 131 -4.09 17.40 4.74
N ASP A 132 -4.06 16.41 3.86
CA ASP A 132 -4.34 15.03 4.24
C ASP A 132 -3.23 14.46 5.13
N HIS A 133 -3.59 13.66 6.12
CA HIS A 133 -2.66 13.07 7.09
C HIS A 133 -3.29 11.87 7.81
N ILE A 134 -2.47 11.08 8.51
CA ILE A 134 -2.97 9.96 9.32
C ILE A 134 -3.00 10.41 10.78
N MET A 135 -4.16 10.37 11.42
CA MET A 135 -4.31 10.67 12.84
C MET A 135 -4.27 9.40 13.67
N LEU A 136 -3.45 9.43 14.71
CA LEU A 136 -3.34 8.42 15.76
C LEU A 136 -4.09 8.96 16.97
N LEU A 137 -5.22 8.35 17.32
CA LEU A 137 -6.11 8.78 18.39
C LEU A 137 -6.00 7.86 19.60
N GLY A 138 -5.98 8.47 20.79
CA GLY A 138 -5.83 7.74 22.05
C GLY A 138 -4.48 7.06 22.15
N LEU A 139 -3.40 7.85 22.23
CA LEU A 139 -2.05 7.31 22.42
C LEU A 139 -1.93 6.54 23.74
N ASP A 140 -1.54 5.26 23.64
CA ASP A 140 -1.29 4.35 24.75
C ASP A 140 0.15 4.43 25.27
N ALA A 141 1.06 4.91 24.43
CA ALA A 141 2.45 5.21 24.74
C ALA A 141 2.82 6.58 24.18
N PRO A 142 3.73 7.33 24.83
CA PRO A 142 4.25 8.57 24.28
C PRO A 142 5.02 8.30 22.99
N VAL A 143 4.94 9.23 22.04
CA VAL A 143 5.77 9.27 20.83
C VAL A 143 6.81 10.36 21.02
N THR A 144 8.08 9.98 21.14
CA THR A 144 9.20 10.90 21.41
C THR A 144 10.07 11.12 20.16
N VAL A 145 11.02 12.06 20.23
CA VAL A 145 11.90 12.38 19.10
C VAL A 145 12.86 11.23 18.83
N GLY A 146 12.87 10.74 17.59
CA GLY A 146 13.69 9.63 17.15
C GLY A 146 13.04 8.25 17.29
N ASP A 147 11.86 8.13 17.91
CA ASP A 147 11.11 6.88 17.94
C ASP A 147 10.60 6.49 16.55
N ASP A 148 10.63 5.20 16.22
CA ASP A 148 10.04 4.68 14.99
C ASP A 148 8.63 4.14 15.28
N VAL A 149 7.61 4.83 14.76
CA VAL A 149 6.20 4.43 14.89
C VAL A 149 5.76 3.68 13.64
N THR A 150 5.37 2.42 13.84
CA THR A 150 4.78 1.59 12.79
C THR A 150 3.30 1.93 12.60
N VAL A 151 2.86 2.05 11.34
CA VAL A 151 1.45 2.08 10.96
C VAL A 151 1.20 0.98 9.93
N THR A 152 0.19 0.15 10.18
CA THR A 152 -0.25 -0.93 9.29
C THR A 152 -1.55 -0.53 8.63
N PHE A 153 -1.55 -0.36 7.31
CA PHE A 153 -2.73 -0.10 6.50
C PHE A 153 -3.37 -1.38 6.00
N GLU A 154 -4.69 -1.40 5.90
CA GLU A 154 -5.46 -2.36 5.11
C GLU A 154 -5.79 -1.76 3.74
N THR A 155 -5.68 -2.56 2.68
CA THR A 155 -6.04 -2.16 1.32
C THR A 155 -7.43 -2.64 0.94
N ALA A 156 -8.09 -1.94 0.00
CA ALA A 156 -9.38 -2.37 -0.56
C ALA A 156 -9.32 -3.76 -1.24
N GLY A 157 -8.12 -4.23 -1.61
CA GLY A 157 -7.87 -5.59 -2.11
C GLY A 157 -7.73 -6.66 -1.03
N GLY A 158 -7.84 -6.32 0.25
CA GLY A 158 -7.68 -7.24 1.38
C GLY A 158 -6.21 -7.56 1.74
N GLY A 159 -5.26 -6.79 1.23
CA GLY A 159 -3.84 -6.88 1.62
C GLY A 159 -3.49 -5.89 2.74
N THR A 160 -2.30 -6.05 3.32
CA THR A 160 -1.77 -5.14 4.35
C THR A 160 -0.45 -4.52 3.92
N ILE A 161 -0.24 -3.25 4.26
CA ILE A 161 1.03 -2.52 4.06
C ILE A 161 1.52 -2.05 5.42
N GLU A 162 2.80 -2.26 5.72
CA GLU A 162 3.44 -1.67 6.89
C GLU A 162 4.35 -0.51 6.47
N ILE A 163 4.23 0.62 7.18
CA ILE A 163 5.11 1.77 7.05
C ILE A 163 5.70 2.15 8.41
N THR A 164 6.83 2.85 8.39
CA THR A 164 7.46 3.44 9.58
C THR A 164 7.53 4.95 9.43
N ALA A 165 7.20 5.67 10.51
CA ALA A 165 7.30 7.11 10.60
C ALA A 165 8.14 7.50 11.83
N ASN A 166 9.18 8.32 11.62
CA ASN A 166 10.09 8.69 12.70
C ASN A 166 9.58 9.91 13.50
N GLY A 167 9.71 9.87 14.83
CA GLY A 167 9.23 10.90 15.74
C GLY A 167 10.03 12.20 15.64
N ARG A 168 9.33 13.33 15.43
CA ARG A 168 9.95 14.66 15.27
C ARG A 168 9.22 15.71 16.10
N GLU A 169 9.97 16.69 16.62
CA GLU A 169 9.39 17.93 17.14
C GLU A 169 8.73 18.71 15.99
N PHE A 170 7.49 19.15 16.20
CA PHE A 170 6.79 20.00 15.26
C PHE A 170 5.75 20.87 15.98
N SER A 171 5.83 22.18 15.74
CA SER A 171 4.97 23.21 16.34
C SER A 171 4.03 23.88 15.34
N GLY A 172 4.00 23.42 14.08
CA GLY A 172 3.51 24.20 12.93
C GLY A 172 2.16 23.79 12.35
N ALA A 173 1.12 23.60 13.17
CA ALA A 173 -0.27 23.51 12.69
C ALA A 173 -1.26 23.91 13.79
N GLU A 174 -1.69 25.17 13.80
CA GLU A 174 -2.75 25.68 14.68
C GLU A 174 -4.13 25.35 14.08
N GLU A 175 -4.44 24.05 13.94
CA GLU A 175 -5.66 23.56 13.29
C GLU A 175 -6.59 22.88 14.30
N SER A 176 -7.90 23.14 14.18
CA SER A 176 -8.90 22.65 15.13
C SER A 176 -9.48 21.32 14.68
N TYR A 177 -9.30 20.29 15.51
CA TYR A 177 -9.92 18.98 15.32
C TYR A 177 -11.40 19.01 15.73
N THR A 178 -12.28 18.52 14.86
CA THR A 178 -13.70 18.29 15.17
C THR A 178 -14.03 16.82 14.96
N PRO A 179 -14.33 16.02 16.00
CA PRO A 179 -14.71 14.63 15.81
C PRO A 179 -16.01 14.52 15.00
N GLY A 180 -16.05 13.55 14.09
CA GLY A 180 -17.21 13.28 13.23
C GLY A 180 -18.39 12.71 14.04
N ASN A 181 -19.25 13.58 14.55
CA ASN A 181 -20.39 13.18 15.38
C ASN A 181 -21.51 12.54 14.54
N GLY A 182 -21.46 11.22 14.35
CA GLY A 182 -22.60 10.42 13.95
C GLY A 182 -23.42 9.95 15.15
N ALA A 183 -24.63 10.53 15.36
CA ALA A 183 -25.60 10.24 16.44
C ALA A 183 -25.11 10.59 17.88
N GLU A 184 -25.90 10.80 18.95
CA GLU A 184 -27.34 11.01 19.28
C GLU A 184 -27.37 11.56 20.74
N ASP A 185 -28.31 12.33 21.31
CA ASP A 185 -29.57 12.99 20.91
C ASP A 185 -29.85 14.17 21.90
N ASP A 186 -30.93 14.95 21.77
CA ASP A 186 -31.36 16.01 22.72
C ASP A 186 -31.83 15.43 24.10
N GLY A 187 -31.44 16.05 25.24
CA GLY A 187 -31.87 15.61 26.59
C GLY A 187 -31.33 16.40 27.79
#